data_AF-A0A957J8S8-F1
#
_entry.id   AF-A0A957J8S8-F1
#
_cell.length_a   1.000
_cell.length_b   1.000
_cell.length_c   1.000
_cell.angle_alpha   90.00
_cell.angle_beta   90.00
_cell.angle_gamma   90.00
#
_symmetry.space_group_name_H-M   'P 1'
#
loop_
_entity.id
_entity.type
_entity.pdbx_description
1 polymer ?
#
loop_
_entity_poly.entity_id
_entity_poly.type
_entity_poly.pdbx_seq_one_letter_code
_entity_poly.pdbx_strand_id
1 'polypeptide(L)'
;ESDWKMILPLVVLAIGATLGGLINFPYFSEAAYKASKESHGGFSINLALEHAIEHSIESFHLTEEGIVNMPYTPTWVQLTVAVVSTVLALIALGLAFFVIYGRKPKEATDPDPLQVAPLIKYPWAFFATLPLDTLFIKGFVERLFNPLSDWIAMRVDWDFWHDFVHNNIIRDTFNTVADFLAKILDPKGVDGVVRGLGNLTMRLSGLLGFIQSGNVGNYALSVFLGVVILVTYVVAVGWLQ
;
A
#
# COMPACT_ATOMS: atom_id res chain seq x y z
N GLU A 1 -37.43 8.25 -0.41
CA GLU A 1 -36.60 7.11 0.00
C GLU A 1 -35.14 7.49 -0.23
N SER A 2 -34.23 7.21 0.71
CA SER A 2 -32.81 7.52 0.53
C SER A 2 -32.17 6.54 -0.48
N ASP A 3 -31.34 7.06 -1.38
CA ASP A 3 -30.65 6.27 -2.40
C ASP A 3 -29.68 5.24 -1.77
N TRP A 4 -29.59 4.05 -2.37
CA TRP A 4 -28.76 2.94 -1.92
C TRP A 4 -27.28 3.32 -1.79
N LYS A 5 -26.82 4.23 -2.66
CA LYS A 5 -25.46 4.78 -2.63
C LYS A 5 -25.14 5.57 -1.35
N MET A 6 -26.15 6.03 -0.63
CA MET A 6 -26.01 6.73 0.66
C MET A 6 -26.24 5.80 1.86
N ILE A 7 -27.19 4.87 1.75
CA ILE A 7 -27.50 3.91 2.84
C ILE A 7 -26.35 2.93 3.06
N LEU A 8 -25.76 2.39 1.98
CA LEU A 8 -24.76 1.33 2.08
C LEU A 8 -23.52 1.78 2.90
N PRO A 9 -22.91 2.95 2.65
CA PRO A 9 -21.83 3.45 3.50
C PRO A 9 -22.23 3.62 4.96
N LEU A 10 -23.43 4.14 5.24
CA LEU A 10 -23.94 4.34 6.60
C LEU A 10 -24.13 3.03 7.35
N VAL A 11 -24.67 1.99 6.70
CA VAL A 11 -24.84 0.66 7.29
C VAL A 11 -23.49 0.01 7.56
N VAL A 12 -22.54 0.10 6.62
CA VAL A 12 -21.18 -0.40 6.80
C VAL A 12 -20.49 0.31 7.96
N LEU A 13 -20.62 1.63 8.06
CA LEU A 13 -20.09 2.41 9.19
C LEU A 13 -20.76 2.02 10.51
N ALA A 14 -22.08 1.83 10.53
CA ALA A 14 -22.79 1.42 11.75
C ALA A 14 -22.33 0.05 12.24
N ILE A 15 -22.19 -0.93 11.34
CA ILE A 15 -21.68 -2.27 11.67
C ILE A 15 -20.23 -2.17 12.13
N GLY A 16 -19.38 -1.45 11.40
CA GLY A 16 -17.97 -1.26 11.73
C GLY A 16 -17.77 -0.58 13.09
N ALA A 17 -18.54 0.47 13.39
CA ALA A 17 -18.52 1.15 14.67
C ALA A 17 -19.03 0.25 15.80
N THR A 18 -20.06 -0.55 15.54
CA THR A 18 -20.56 -1.54 16.52
C THR A 18 -19.46 -2.55 16.83
N LEU A 19 -18.92 -3.23 15.82
CA LEU A 19 -17.86 -4.23 15.99
C LEU A 19 -16.58 -3.64 16.60
N GLY A 20 -16.17 -2.45 16.17
CA GLY A 20 -15.04 -1.72 16.75
C GLY A 20 -15.25 -1.38 18.22
N GLY A 21 -16.47 -1.00 18.60
CA GLY A 21 -16.85 -0.80 20.01
C GLY A 21 -16.84 -2.09 20.83
N LEU A 22 -17.22 -3.24 20.24
CA LEU A 22 -17.18 -4.54 20.94
C LEU A 22 -15.74 -5.01 21.24
N ILE A 23 -14.74 -4.51 20.51
CA ILE A 23 -13.34 -4.92 20.71
C ILE A 23 -12.77 -4.37 22.04
N ASN A 24 -13.31 -3.26 22.56
CA ASN A 24 -12.92 -2.71 23.86
C ASN A 24 -14.11 -2.68 24.84
N PHE A 25 -14.63 -3.85 25.20
CA PHE A 25 -15.69 -3.93 26.20
C PHE A 25 -15.17 -3.62 27.61
N PRO A 26 -15.85 -2.74 28.36
CA PRO A 26 -15.49 -2.49 29.75
C PRO A 26 -15.75 -3.72 30.64
N TYR A 27 -14.93 -3.87 31.68
CA TYR A 27 -15.06 -4.96 32.64
C TYR A 27 -16.32 -4.79 33.50
N PHE A 28 -17.03 -5.89 33.78
CA PHE A 28 -18.25 -5.86 34.59
C PHE A 28 -18.02 -6.03 36.10
N SER A 29 -16.80 -6.37 36.52
CA SER A 29 -16.43 -6.48 37.93
C SER A 29 -14.97 -6.13 38.16
N GLU A 30 -14.65 -5.66 39.37
CA GLU A 30 -13.27 -5.39 39.80
C GLU A 30 -12.40 -6.65 39.72
N ALA A 31 -12.95 -7.82 40.05
CA ALA A 31 -12.26 -9.10 39.95
C ALA A 31 -11.89 -9.44 38.50
N ALA A 32 -12.79 -9.18 37.53
CA ALA A 32 -12.51 -9.38 36.11
C ALA A 32 -11.42 -8.41 35.61
N TYR A 33 -11.44 -7.15 36.06
CA TYR A 33 -10.39 -6.17 35.73
C TYR A 33 -9.03 -6.59 36.29
N LYS A 34 -8.96 -7.00 37.56
CA LYS A 34 -7.70 -7.45 38.20
C LYS A 34 -7.17 -8.74 37.57
N ALA A 35 -8.04 -9.72 37.32
CA ALA A 35 -7.68 -10.95 36.63
C ALA A 35 -7.19 -10.69 35.20
N SER A 36 -7.77 -9.69 34.52
CA SER A 36 -7.28 -9.20 33.24
C SER A 36 -5.86 -8.65 33.41
N LYS A 37 -5.65 -7.64 34.24
CA LYS A 37 -4.34 -7.02 34.48
C LYS A 37 -3.23 -8.02 34.87
N GLU A 38 -3.56 -9.02 35.68
CA GLU A 38 -2.63 -10.07 36.13
C GLU A 38 -2.32 -11.13 35.05
N SER A 39 -3.25 -11.37 34.12
CA SER A 39 -3.07 -12.36 33.04
C SER A 39 -2.39 -11.80 31.77
N HIS A 40 -2.04 -10.51 31.75
CA HIS A 40 -1.53 -9.82 30.56
C HIS A 40 -0.04 -10.04 30.27
N GLY A 41 0.28 -11.28 29.89
CA GLY A 41 1.49 -11.65 29.16
C GLY A 41 1.32 -11.71 27.62
N GLY A 42 0.22 -11.23 27.03
CA GLY A 42 0.17 -11.03 25.57
C GLY A 42 -1.09 -11.40 24.78
N PHE A 43 -2.30 -11.42 25.35
CA PHE A 43 -3.51 -11.75 24.57
C PHE A 43 -4.79 -10.97 24.90
N SER A 44 -4.69 -9.75 25.44
CA SER A 44 -5.81 -8.81 25.39
C SER A 44 -5.80 -8.03 24.09
N ILE A 45 -6.99 -7.78 23.53
CA ILE A 45 -7.15 -6.85 22.40
C ILE A 45 -7.11 -5.42 22.95
N ASN A 46 -6.05 -5.07 23.68
CA ASN A 46 -5.80 -3.69 24.06
C ASN A 46 -5.41 -2.95 22.78
N LEU A 47 -6.25 -2.04 22.32
CA LEU A 47 -5.88 -1.18 21.21
C LEU A 47 -4.68 -0.35 21.65
N ALA A 48 -3.66 -0.23 20.81
CA ALA A 48 -2.51 0.64 21.06
C ALA A 48 -2.91 2.10 21.36
N LEU A 49 -4.09 2.53 20.92
CA LEU A 49 -4.66 3.86 21.22
C LEU A 49 -5.19 4.01 22.65
N GLU A 50 -5.52 2.92 23.34
CA GLU A 50 -6.15 2.96 24.66
C GLU A 50 -5.22 3.59 25.72
N HIS A 51 -3.94 3.23 25.67
CA HIS A 51 -2.92 3.78 26.56
C HIS A 51 -2.18 4.99 25.97
N ALA A 52 -2.48 5.38 24.73
CA ALA A 52 -1.81 6.52 24.08
C ALA A 52 -2.11 7.84 24.81
N ILE A 53 -3.32 7.98 25.34
CA ILE A 53 -3.70 9.13 26.16
C ILE A 53 -3.06 9.03 27.55
N GLU A 54 -2.98 7.83 28.12
CA GLU A 54 -2.36 7.60 29.44
C GLU A 54 -0.85 7.94 29.43
N HIS A 55 -0.14 7.60 28.36
CA HIS A 55 1.28 7.94 28.18
C HIS A 55 1.54 9.40 27.82
N SER A 56 0.55 10.15 27.34
CA SER A 56 0.72 11.57 27.01
C SER A 56 0.37 12.51 28.17
N ILE A 57 -0.20 11.99 29.26
CA ILE A 57 -0.64 12.76 30.41
C ILE A 57 0.25 12.46 31.62
N GLU A 58 1.18 13.38 31.91
CA GLU A 58 2.17 13.24 33.00
C GLU A 58 1.54 13.01 34.38
N SER A 59 0.32 13.50 34.59
CA SER A 59 -0.33 13.35 35.89
C SER A 59 -0.54 11.88 36.27
N PHE A 60 -0.70 10.94 35.32
CA PHE A 60 -0.82 9.51 35.65
C PHE A 60 0.48 8.95 36.22
N HIS A 61 1.63 9.28 35.62
CA HIS A 61 2.96 8.92 36.14
C HIS A 61 3.21 9.54 37.52
N LEU A 62 2.87 10.82 37.69
CA LEU A 62 3.03 11.53 38.96
C LEU A 62 2.09 10.98 40.06
N THR A 63 0.98 10.35 39.69
CA THR A 63 0.11 9.62 40.64
C THR A 63 0.72 8.28 41.04
N GLU A 64 1.35 7.55 40.12
CA GLU A 64 2.09 6.33 40.43
C GLU A 64 3.31 6.61 41.33
N GLU A 65 3.99 7.73 41.13
CA GLU A 65 5.09 8.22 41.97
C GLU A 65 4.63 8.81 43.31
N GLY A 66 3.31 8.94 43.53
CA GLY A 66 2.71 9.44 44.78
C GLY A 66 2.79 10.95 44.98
N ILE A 67 3.12 11.72 43.93
CA ILE A 67 3.26 13.18 43.94
C ILE A 67 1.90 13.87 43.79
N VAL A 68 1.02 13.33 42.95
CA VAL A 68 -0.32 13.89 42.67
C VAL A 68 -1.38 12.83 42.98
N ASN A 69 -2.33 13.13 43.87
CA ASN A 69 -3.47 12.24 44.13
C ASN A 69 -4.64 12.60 43.21
N MET A 70 -4.89 11.76 42.20
CA MET A 70 -6.10 11.85 41.39
C MET A 70 -7.34 11.36 42.13
N PRO A 71 -8.53 11.91 41.84
CA PRO A 71 -9.78 11.34 42.31
C PRO A 71 -9.94 9.92 41.76
N TYR A 72 -10.53 9.04 42.58
CA TYR A 72 -10.78 7.65 42.20
C TYR A 72 -11.69 7.58 40.97
N THR A 73 -11.18 7.01 39.88
CA THR A 73 -11.95 6.69 38.69
C THR A 73 -12.31 5.20 38.70
N PRO A 74 -13.59 4.83 38.47
CA PRO A 74 -13.96 3.42 38.39
C PRO A 74 -13.34 2.76 37.16
N THR A 75 -12.64 1.64 37.34
CA THR A 75 -12.02 0.86 36.25
C THR A 75 -12.94 -0.21 35.67
N TRP A 76 -14.18 -0.32 36.16
CA TRP A 76 -15.22 -1.24 35.70
C TRP A 76 -16.56 -0.52 35.54
N VAL A 77 -17.50 -1.18 34.88
CA VAL A 77 -18.84 -0.64 34.60
C VAL A 77 -19.60 -0.38 35.90
N GLN A 78 -19.92 0.89 36.12
CA GLN A 78 -20.88 1.32 37.13
C GLN A 78 -22.28 1.28 36.53
N LEU A 79 -23.03 0.20 36.78
CA LEU A 79 -24.34 -0.01 36.15
C LEU A 79 -25.31 1.14 36.39
N THR A 80 -25.31 1.72 37.58
CA THR A 80 -26.13 2.90 37.92
C THR A 80 -25.80 4.09 37.00
N VAL A 81 -24.52 4.40 36.82
CA VAL A 81 -24.08 5.52 35.97
C VAL A 81 -24.44 5.24 34.52
N ALA A 82 -24.18 4.02 34.04
CA ALA A 82 -24.49 3.60 32.67
C ALA A 82 -26.00 3.67 32.36
N VAL A 83 -26.85 3.21 33.27
CA VAL A 83 -28.31 3.29 33.10
C VAL A 83 -28.79 4.74 33.13
N VAL A 84 -28.34 5.53 34.11
CA VAL A 84 -28.74 6.93 34.23
C VAL A 84 -28.29 7.74 33.01
N SER A 85 -27.05 7.56 32.54
CA SER A 85 -26.55 8.25 31.35
C SER A 85 -27.27 7.83 30.08
N THR A 86 -27.58 6.54 29.92
CA THR A 86 -28.33 6.03 28.76
C THR A 86 -29.74 6.59 28.74
N VAL A 87 -30.44 6.57 29.87
CA VAL A 87 -31.80 7.14 29.98
C VAL A 87 -31.77 8.65 29.69
N LEU A 88 -30.80 9.38 30.26
CA LEU A 88 -30.64 10.80 30.00
C LEU A 88 -30.36 11.09 28.53
N ALA A 89 -29.49 10.30 27.89
CA ALA A 89 -29.18 10.40 26.46
C ALA A 89 -30.42 10.12 25.59
N LEU A 90 -31.22 9.10 25.92
CA LEU A 90 -32.47 8.80 25.21
C LEU A 90 -33.51 9.91 25.39
N ILE A 91 -33.62 10.50 26.58
CA ILE A 91 -34.47 11.66 26.83
C ILE A 91 -33.99 12.85 25.99
N ALA A 92 -32.68 13.14 25.99
CA ALA A 92 -32.11 14.24 25.21
C ALA A 92 -32.33 14.04 23.70
N LEU A 93 -32.12 12.82 23.19
CA LEU A 93 -32.39 12.45 21.80
C LEU A 93 -33.87 12.59 21.46
N GLY A 94 -34.75 12.11 22.34
CA GLY A 94 -36.19 12.25 22.18
C GLY A 94 -36.63 13.71 22.15
N LEU A 95 -36.11 14.54 23.06
CA LEU A 95 -36.37 15.98 23.07
C LEU A 95 -35.85 16.64 21.79
N ALA A 96 -34.63 16.33 21.34
CA ALA A 96 -34.10 16.85 20.09
C ALA A 96 -34.98 16.45 18.90
N PHE A 97 -35.36 15.18 18.81
CA PHE A 97 -36.18 14.67 17.72
C PHE A 97 -37.60 15.25 17.72
N PHE A 98 -38.29 15.28 18.86
CA PHE A 98 -39.70 15.70 18.92
C PHE A 98 -39.89 17.21 19.08
N VAL A 99 -38.99 17.91 19.78
CA VAL A 99 -39.14 19.35 20.08
C VAL A 99 -38.45 20.22 19.03
N ILE A 100 -37.27 19.83 18.56
CA ILE A 100 -36.47 20.64 17.62
C ILE A 100 -36.73 20.20 16.18
N TYR A 101 -36.48 18.92 15.87
CA TYR A 101 -36.51 18.41 14.50
C TYR A 101 -37.86 17.83 14.06
N GLY A 102 -38.82 17.71 14.98
CA GLY A 102 -40.13 17.12 14.71
C GLY A 102 -40.97 17.99 13.76
N ARG A 103 -40.66 19.28 13.68
CA ARG A 103 -41.19 20.21 12.69
C ARG A 103 -40.21 20.29 11.52
N LYS A 104 -40.48 19.51 10.47
CA LYS A 104 -39.59 19.39 9.31
C LYS A 104 -39.38 20.75 8.62
N PRO A 105 -38.15 21.14 8.27
CA PRO A 105 -37.95 21.99 7.10
C PRO A 105 -38.47 21.21 5.88
N LYS A 106 -39.37 21.82 5.11
CA LYS A 106 -39.98 21.22 3.91
C LYS A 106 -39.10 21.43 2.69
N GLU A 107 -38.25 22.46 2.72
CA GLU A 107 -37.40 22.87 1.62
C GLU A 107 -35.94 23.02 2.09
N ALA A 108 -34.98 22.82 1.17
CA ALA A 108 -33.55 22.96 1.47
C ALA A 108 -33.13 24.41 1.80
N THR A 109 -34.00 25.38 1.51
CA THR A 109 -33.84 26.80 1.80
C THR A 109 -34.41 27.20 3.16
N ASP A 110 -35.12 26.30 3.84
CA ASP A 110 -35.65 26.58 5.17
C ASP A 110 -34.49 26.69 6.18
N PRO A 111 -34.51 27.68 7.08
CA PRO A 111 -33.49 27.82 8.10
C PRO A 111 -33.50 26.60 9.04
N ASP A 112 -32.31 26.12 9.43
CA ASP A 112 -32.18 24.96 10.31
C ASP A 112 -32.98 25.19 11.62
N PRO A 113 -33.83 24.24 12.04
CA PRO A 113 -34.59 24.29 13.29
C PRO A 113 -33.79 24.72 14.54
N LEU A 114 -32.49 24.41 14.60
CA LEU A 114 -31.60 24.86 15.69
C LEU A 114 -31.39 26.37 15.72
N GLN A 115 -31.44 27.04 14.57
CA GLN A 115 -31.22 28.49 14.46
C GLN A 115 -32.46 29.29 14.88
N VAL A 116 -33.64 28.67 14.78
CA VAL A 116 -34.93 29.32 15.04
C VAL A 116 -35.49 29.03 16.44
N ALA A 117 -35.02 27.97 17.11
CA ALA A 117 -35.47 27.60 18.46
C ALA A 117 -35.05 28.65 19.51
N PRO A 118 -35.98 29.34 20.20
CA PRO A 118 -35.65 30.48 21.08
C PRO A 118 -34.67 30.18 22.22
N LEU A 119 -34.71 28.95 22.76
CA LEU A 119 -33.82 28.50 23.85
C LEU A 119 -32.40 28.20 23.37
N ILE A 120 -32.22 27.87 22.09
CA ILE A 120 -30.96 27.38 21.52
C ILE A 120 -30.33 28.45 20.62
N LYS A 121 -31.13 29.35 20.04
CA LYS A 121 -30.72 30.44 19.16
C LYS A 121 -29.59 31.29 19.72
N TYR A 122 -29.67 31.72 20.98
CA TYR A 122 -28.68 32.62 21.57
C TYR A 122 -27.30 31.96 21.78
N PRO A 123 -27.19 30.78 22.44
CA PRO A 123 -25.92 30.09 22.53
C PRO A 123 -25.43 29.57 21.17
N TRP A 124 -26.32 29.12 20.29
CA TRP A 124 -25.94 28.61 18.97
C TRP A 124 -25.48 29.72 18.02
N ALA A 125 -26.09 30.91 18.05
CA ALA A 125 -25.64 32.06 17.27
C ALA A 125 -24.21 32.49 17.63
N PHE A 126 -23.80 32.34 18.89
CA PHE A 126 -22.40 32.53 19.27
C PHE A 126 -21.48 31.57 18.51
N PHE A 127 -21.78 30.26 18.50
CA PHE A 127 -20.98 29.28 17.76
C PHE A 127 -21.05 29.42 16.23
N ALA A 128 -22.21 29.81 15.68
CA ALA A 128 -22.38 30.04 14.24
C ALA A 128 -21.71 31.34 13.76
N THR A 129 -21.50 32.32 14.64
CA THR A 129 -20.76 33.55 14.34
C THR A 129 -19.26 33.42 14.61
N LEU A 130 -18.82 32.37 15.31
CA LEU A 130 -17.40 32.08 15.42
C LEU A 130 -16.88 31.85 14.00
N PRO A 131 -15.91 32.65 13.52
CA PRO A 131 -15.39 32.51 12.18
C PRO A 131 -14.50 31.27 12.04
N LEU A 132 -14.68 30.24 12.87
CA LEU A 132 -13.89 29.01 12.84
C LEU A 132 -13.95 28.36 11.47
N ASP A 133 -15.12 28.29 10.85
CA ASP A 133 -15.25 27.77 9.48
C ASP A 133 -14.49 28.65 8.48
N THR A 134 -14.53 29.96 8.65
CA THR A 134 -13.81 30.89 7.76
C THR A 134 -12.30 30.88 7.99
N LEU A 135 -11.85 30.81 9.24
CA LEU A 135 -10.45 30.75 9.63
C LEU A 135 -9.84 29.40 9.26
N PHE A 136 -10.60 28.32 9.44
CA PHE A 136 -10.17 26.98 9.05
C PHE A 136 -10.17 26.86 7.52
N ILE A 137 -11.28 27.15 6.83
CA ILE A 137 -11.35 27.00 5.38
C ILE A 137 -10.41 27.99 4.69
N LYS A 138 -10.55 29.30 4.93
CA LYS A 138 -9.73 30.30 4.21
C LYS A 138 -8.31 30.41 4.75
N GLY A 139 -8.14 30.27 6.06
CA GLY A 139 -6.84 30.44 6.71
C GLY A 139 -5.99 29.17 6.64
N PHE A 140 -6.53 28.02 7.05
CA PHE A 140 -5.78 26.77 7.06
C PHE A 140 -5.87 26.05 5.71
N VAL A 141 -7.06 25.75 5.20
CA VAL A 141 -7.21 24.93 4.00
C VAL A 141 -6.71 25.66 2.76
N GLU A 142 -7.32 26.79 2.41
CA GLU A 142 -7.01 27.51 1.16
C GLU A 142 -5.61 28.12 1.15
N ARG A 143 -5.15 28.68 2.28
CA ARG A 143 -3.90 29.45 2.31
C ARG A 143 -2.67 28.65 2.72
N LEU A 144 -2.83 27.57 3.48
CA LEU A 144 -1.70 26.77 3.95
C LEU A 144 -1.70 25.37 3.33
N PHE A 145 -2.79 24.64 3.46
CA PHE A 145 -2.86 23.23 3.08
C PHE A 145 -2.87 23.03 1.56
N ASN A 146 -3.71 23.75 0.81
CA ASN A 146 -3.81 23.59 -0.64
C ASN A 146 -2.49 23.92 -1.37
N PRO A 147 -1.82 25.06 -1.11
CA PRO A 147 -0.57 25.37 -1.80
C PRO A 147 0.55 24.38 -1.44
N LEU A 148 0.57 23.90 -0.20
CA LEU A 148 1.51 22.86 0.22
C LEU A 148 1.23 21.54 -0.50
N SER A 149 -0.04 21.15 -0.61
CA SER A 149 -0.45 19.93 -1.29
C SER A 149 -0.09 19.99 -2.77
N ASP A 150 -0.36 21.11 -3.44
CA ASP A 150 0.01 21.34 -4.83
C ASP A 150 1.54 21.30 -5.01
N TRP A 151 2.29 21.90 -4.07
CA TRP A 151 3.75 21.85 -4.10
C TRP A 151 4.28 20.42 -3.93
N ILE A 152 3.75 19.64 -2.99
CA ILE A 152 4.14 18.24 -2.77
C ILE A 152 3.80 17.41 -4.01
N ALA A 153 2.61 17.59 -4.57
CA ALA A 153 2.20 16.90 -5.79
C ALA A 153 3.15 17.20 -6.96
N MET A 154 3.45 18.47 -7.20
CA MET A 154 4.36 18.84 -8.30
C MET A 154 5.80 18.37 -8.07
N ARG A 155 6.34 18.58 -6.86
CA ARG A 155 7.77 18.32 -6.59
C ARG A 155 8.08 16.88 -6.26
N VAL A 156 7.29 16.30 -5.36
CA VAL A 156 7.57 14.95 -4.84
C VAL A 156 6.99 13.91 -5.79
N ASP A 157 5.71 14.04 -6.14
CA ASP A 157 5.06 13.06 -7.01
C ASP A 157 5.48 13.22 -8.48
N TRP A 158 5.38 14.42 -9.04
CA TRP A 158 5.65 14.64 -10.46
C TRP A 158 7.16 14.70 -10.78
N ASP A 159 7.87 15.72 -10.32
CA ASP A 159 9.28 15.94 -10.69
C ASP A 159 10.17 14.78 -10.21
N PHE A 160 9.98 14.31 -8.97
CA PHE A 160 10.82 13.28 -8.39
C PHE A 160 10.37 11.86 -8.75
N TRP A 161 9.14 11.45 -8.41
CA TRP A 161 8.73 10.07 -8.64
C TRP A 161 8.47 9.77 -10.12
N HIS A 162 7.73 10.61 -10.82
CA HIS A 162 7.38 10.34 -12.22
C HIS A 162 8.54 10.62 -13.18
N ASP A 163 9.16 11.80 -13.10
CA ASP A 163 10.18 12.19 -14.07
C ASP A 163 11.56 11.64 -13.73
N PHE A 164 12.04 11.87 -12.52
CA PHE A 164 13.38 11.40 -12.16
C PHE A 164 13.44 9.87 -11.98
N VAL A 165 12.57 9.29 -11.13
CA VAL A 165 12.62 7.85 -10.85
C VAL A 165 12.07 7.04 -12.03
N HIS A 166 10.84 7.28 -12.45
CA HIS A 166 10.23 6.44 -13.48
C HIS A 166 10.82 6.68 -14.88
N ASN A 167 10.91 7.93 -15.35
CA ASN A 167 11.41 8.18 -16.70
C ASN A 167 12.93 8.01 -16.79
N ASN A 168 13.70 8.73 -15.98
CA ASN A 168 15.16 8.75 -16.16
C ASN A 168 15.81 7.46 -15.63
N ILE A 169 15.51 7.05 -14.40
CA ILE A 169 16.17 5.88 -13.80
C ILE A 169 15.64 4.58 -14.39
N ILE A 170 14.33 4.39 -14.47
CA ILE A 170 13.76 3.10 -14.86
C ILE A 170 13.66 2.99 -16.39
N ARG A 171 12.82 3.82 -17.01
CA ARG A 171 12.45 3.71 -18.42
C ARG A 171 13.66 3.91 -19.33
N ASP A 172 14.42 4.99 -19.16
CA ASP A 172 15.51 5.33 -20.08
C ASP A 172 16.70 4.40 -19.92
N THR A 173 17.03 3.98 -18.69
CA THR A 173 18.04 2.93 -18.48
C THR A 173 17.62 1.63 -19.15
N PHE A 174 16.37 1.19 -18.97
CA PHE A 174 15.87 -0.02 -19.61
C PHE A 174 15.93 0.07 -21.14
N ASN A 175 15.43 1.18 -21.70
CA ASN A 175 15.47 1.41 -23.14
C ASN A 175 16.89 1.46 -23.68
N THR A 176 17.82 2.07 -22.95
CA THR A 176 19.25 2.11 -23.32
C THR A 176 19.85 0.71 -23.39
N VAL A 177 19.57 -0.13 -22.39
CA VAL A 177 20.05 -1.53 -22.37
C VAL A 177 19.38 -2.34 -23.47
N ALA A 178 18.07 -2.22 -23.65
CA ALA A 178 17.34 -2.91 -24.71
C ALA A 178 17.87 -2.52 -26.10
N ASP A 179 18.11 -1.24 -26.33
CA ASP A 179 18.70 -0.73 -27.57
C ASP A 179 20.12 -1.25 -27.79
N PHE A 180 20.96 -1.29 -26.75
CA PHE A 180 22.29 -1.89 -26.84
C PHE A 180 22.20 -3.37 -27.23
N LEU A 181 21.33 -4.14 -26.59
CA LEU A 181 21.16 -5.56 -26.88
C LEU A 181 20.67 -5.77 -28.32
N ALA A 182 19.66 -5.02 -28.75
CA ALA A 182 19.04 -5.19 -30.07
C ALA A 182 19.89 -4.65 -31.22
N LYS A 183 20.59 -3.51 -31.03
CA LYS A 183 21.32 -2.83 -32.12
C LYS A 183 22.79 -3.21 -32.17
N ILE A 184 23.38 -3.66 -31.06
CA ILE A 184 24.81 -3.99 -30.98
C ILE A 184 25.02 -5.48 -30.75
N LEU A 185 24.49 -6.03 -29.65
CA LEU A 185 24.81 -7.42 -29.27
C LEU A 185 24.26 -8.43 -30.27
N ASP A 186 23.00 -8.30 -30.67
CA ASP A 186 22.37 -9.23 -31.61
C ASP A 186 23.04 -9.19 -33.00
N PRO A 187 23.13 -8.04 -33.70
CA PRO A 187 23.62 -8.02 -35.08
C PRO A 187 25.13 -8.25 -35.19
N LYS A 188 25.91 -7.76 -34.22
CA LYS A 188 27.39 -7.86 -34.27
C LYS A 188 27.93 -9.05 -33.50
N GLY A 189 27.31 -9.41 -32.38
CA GLY A 189 27.70 -10.55 -31.57
C GLY A 189 27.16 -11.84 -32.16
N VAL A 190 25.85 -12.07 -32.03
CA VAL A 190 25.21 -13.33 -32.39
C VAL A 190 25.25 -13.55 -33.90
N ASP A 191 24.74 -12.60 -34.67
CA ASP A 191 24.69 -12.69 -36.14
C ASP A 191 26.11 -12.75 -36.74
N GLY A 192 27.05 -12.02 -36.15
CA GLY A 192 28.46 -12.05 -36.54
C GLY A 192 29.08 -13.44 -36.37
N VAL A 193 28.85 -14.09 -35.23
CA VAL A 193 29.35 -15.45 -34.95
C VAL A 193 28.69 -16.47 -35.89
N VAL A 194 27.36 -16.41 -36.06
CA VAL A 194 26.63 -17.35 -36.92
C VAL A 194 27.09 -17.25 -38.37
N ARG A 195 27.20 -16.02 -38.91
CA ARG A 195 27.69 -15.79 -40.28
C ARG A 195 29.16 -16.18 -40.42
N GLY A 196 29.98 -15.95 -39.40
CA GLY A 196 31.38 -16.37 -39.36
C GLY A 196 31.54 -17.89 -39.47
N LEU A 197 30.77 -18.63 -38.67
CA LEU A 197 30.73 -20.10 -38.70
C LEU A 197 30.22 -20.61 -40.05
N GLY A 198 29.14 -20.03 -40.59
CA GLY A 198 28.63 -20.39 -41.91
C GLY A 198 29.66 -20.18 -43.03
N ASN A 199 30.35 -19.04 -43.02
CA ASN A 199 31.42 -18.74 -43.97
C ASN A 199 32.61 -19.70 -43.83
N LEU A 200 32.99 -20.07 -42.61
CA LEU A 200 34.03 -21.05 -42.36
C LEU A 200 33.65 -22.42 -42.95
N THR A 201 32.44 -22.90 -42.69
CA THR A 201 31.93 -24.16 -43.24
C THR A 201 31.88 -24.13 -44.77
N MET A 202 31.44 -23.02 -45.38
CA MET A 202 31.45 -22.86 -46.83
C MET A 202 32.88 -22.92 -47.41
N ARG A 203 33.85 -22.27 -46.76
CA ARG A 203 35.27 -22.34 -47.17
C ARG A 203 35.82 -23.76 -47.07
N LEU A 204 35.57 -24.45 -45.95
CA LEU A 204 35.98 -25.84 -45.76
C LEU A 204 35.34 -26.77 -46.80
N SER A 205 34.06 -26.56 -47.11
CA SER A 205 33.35 -27.33 -48.14
C SER A 205 33.92 -27.08 -49.54
N GLY A 206 34.29 -25.83 -49.86
CA GLY A 206 34.98 -25.49 -51.11
C GLY A 206 36.35 -26.16 -51.23
N LEU A 207 37.11 -26.22 -50.13
CA LEU A 207 38.39 -26.92 -50.08
C LEU A 207 38.21 -28.44 -50.29
N LEU A 208 37.22 -29.05 -49.63
CA LEU A 208 36.86 -30.45 -49.85
C LEU A 208 36.41 -30.72 -51.30
N GLY A 209 35.74 -29.76 -51.94
CA GLY A 209 35.30 -29.86 -53.33
C GLY A 209 36.44 -30.07 -54.34
N PHE A 210 37.64 -29.55 -54.07
CA PHE A 210 38.81 -29.77 -54.94
C PHE A 210 39.30 -31.22 -54.97
N ILE A 211 38.93 -32.04 -53.98
CA ILE A 211 39.20 -33.49 -53.98
C ILE A 211 38.40 -34.19 -55.09
N GLN A 212 37.25 -33.64 -55.45
CA GLN A 212 36.33 -34.20 -56.44
C GLN A 212 36.64 -33.67 -57.85
N SER A 213 37.81 -34.03 -58.38
CA SER A 213 38.34 -33.54 -59.66
C SER A 213 37.68 -34.11 -60.93
N GLY A 214 36.74 -35.05 -60.81
CA GLY A 214 36.06 -35.70 -61.95
C GLY A 214 36.94 -36.62 -62.81
N ASN A 215 38.25 -36.70 -62.54
CA ASN A 215 39.19 -37.58 -63.23
C ASN A 215 39.24 -38.96 -62.57
N VAL A 216 38.87 -40.01 -63.31
CA VAL A 216 38.89 -41.42 -62.85
C VAL A 216 40.27 -41.84 -62.33
N GLY A 217 41.35 -41.29 -62.91
CA GLY A 217 42.73 -41.55 -62.46
C GLY A 217 43.03 -41.02 -61.05
N ASN A 218 42.49 -39.86 -60.69
CA ASN A 218 42.67 -39.29 -59.35
C ASN A 218 41.91 -40.10 -58.28
N TYR A 219 40.78 -40.71 -58.62
CA TYR A 219 40.06 -41.61 -57.71
C TYR A 219 40.79 -42.96 -57.52
N ALA A 220 41.38 -43.53 -58.57
CA ALA A 220 42.19 -44.74 -58.43
C ALA A 220 43.42 -44.50 -57.54
N LEU A 221 44.07 -43.34 -57.69
CA LEU A 221 45.22 -42.94 -56.88
C LEU A 221 44.84 -42.70 -55.41
N SER A 222 43.67 -42.08 -55.14
CA SER A 222 43.19 -41.85 -53.76
C SER A 222 42.80 -43.16 -53.05
N VAL A 223 42.16 -44.10 -53.74
CA VAL A 223 41.86 -45.44 -53.20
C VAL A 223 43.15 -46.21 -52.90
N PHE A 224 44.12 -46.20 -53.83
CA PHE A 224 45.42 -46.84 -53.62
C PHE A 224 46.14 -46.26 -52.39
N LEU A 225 46.23 -44.93 -52.28
CA LEU A 225 46.77 -44.25 -51.10
C LEU A 225 46.01 -44.63 -49.83
N GLY A 226 44.68 -44.69 -49.88
CA GLY A 226 43.84 -45.12 -48.76
C GLY A 226 44.17 -46.53 -48.28
N VAL A 227 44.34 -47.48 -49.20
CA VAL A 227 44.75 -48.85 -48.87
C VAL A 227 46.16 -48.88 -48.27
N VAL A 228 47.12 -48.17 -48.85
CA VAL A 228 48.50 -48.10 -48.33
C VAL A 228 48.50 -47.54 -46.91
N ILE A 229 47.77 -46.45 -46.65
CA ILE A 229 47.66 -45.85 -45.32
C ILE A 229 47.00 -46.83 -44.35
N LEU A 230 45.91 -47.47 -44.74
CA LEU A 230 45.18 -48.40 -43.87
C LEU A 230 46.02 -49.63 -43.52
N VAL A 231 46.73 -50.21 -44.50
CA VAL A 231 47.68 -51.31 -44.25
C VAL A 231 48.82 -50.84 -43.35
N THR A 232 49.42 -49.67 -43.62
CA THR A 232 50.49 -49.12 -42.79
C THR A 232 50.01 -48.87 -41.37
N TYR A 233 48.81 -48.34 -41.19
CA TYR A 233 48.19 -48.12 -39.88
C TYR A 233 47.92 -49.43 -39.15
N VAL A 234 47.30 -50.41 -39.80
CA VAL A 234 47.01 -51.72 -39.19
C VAL A 234 48.31 -52.44 -38.82
N VAL A 235 49.32 -52.39 -39.67
CA VAL A 235 50.65 -52.92 -39.36
C VAL A 235 51.24 -52.15 -38.18
N ALA A 236 51.37 -50.82 -38.25
CA ALA A 236 51.94 -50.03 -37.16
C ALA A 236 51.23 -50.24 -35.82
N VAL A 237 49.90 -50.31 -35.81
CA VAL A 237 49.09 -50.61 -34.61
C VAL A 237 49.31 -52.05 -34.16
N GLY A 238 49.36 -53.02 -35.07
CA GLY A 238 49.67 -54.41 -34.77
C GLY A 238 51.10 -54.67 -34.30
N TRP A 239 52.03 -53.75 -34.57
CA TRP A 239 53.40 -53.75 -34.02
C TRP A 239 53.50 -53.02 -32.67
N LEU A 240 52.49 -52.23 -32.29
CA LEU A 240 52.40 -51.49 -31.03
C LEU A 240 51.58 -52.23 -29.95
N GLN A 241 51.02 -53.39 -30.28
CA GLN A 241 50.37 -54.34 -29.35
C GLN A 241 51.27 -55.56 -29.15
#